data_AF-A0A7C4Z275-F1
#
_entry.id   AF-A0A7C4Z275-F1
#
_cell.length_a   1.000
_cell.length_b   1.000
_cell.length_c   1.000
_cell.angle_alpha   90.00
_cell.angle_beta   90.00
_cell.angle_gamma   90.00
#
_symmetry.space_group_name_H-M   'P 1'
#
loop_
_entity.id
_entity.type
_entity.pdbx_description
1 polymer ?
#
loop_
_entity_poly.entity_id
_entity_poly.type
_entity_poly.pdbx_seq_one_letter_code
_entity_poly.pdbx_strand_id
1 'polypeptide(L)'
;MASLGSLATRPQPVTHKNPTPHLRPKPKPHPNAVRRSILLFLGLLSVCAALIFCSEPFRCLQMQKSRLAELRERLNRAERQQKLLLHQIRLLQTPAGLEIEARSLGYIKPGEVPIFK
;
A
#
# COMPACT_ATOMS: atom_id res chain seq x y z
N MET A 1 18.67 82.66 79.76
CA MET A 1 17.95 81.35 79.79
C MET A 1 17.07 81.27 78.56
N ALA A 2 17.06 80.09 77.91
CA ALA A 2 16.27 79.67 76.74
C ALA A 2 16.54 80.33 75.37
N SER A 3 16.99 79.51 74.40
CA SER A 3 16.35 79.37 73.08
C SER A 3 16.98 78.21 72.31
N LEU A 4 16.12 77.24 71.95
CA LEU A 4 16.40 76.06 71.13
C LEU A 4 16.32 76.45 69.64
N GLY A 5 17.39 76.25 68.88
CA GLY A 5 17.38 76.28 67.40
C GLY A 5 17.75 74.88 66.89
N SER A 6 16.80 74.10 66.39
CA SER A 6 16.24 74.06 65.02
C SER A 6 16.87 72.91 64.22
N LEU A 7 16.06 71.85 64.03
CA LEU A 7 16.34 70.65 63.26
C LEU A 7 16.51 70.97 61.77
N ALA A 8 17.66 70.63 61.19
CA ALA A 8 17.86 70.55 59.76
C ALA A 8 17.56 69.13 59.26
N THR A 9 16.42 68.95 58.59
CA THR A 9 15.99 67.67 57.99
C THR A 9 16.59 67.54 56.59
N ARG A 10 17.44 66.53 56.39
CA ARG A 10 18.07 66.19 55.10
C ARG A 10 17.19 65.18 54.34
N PRO A 11 16.81 65.41 53.06
CA PRO A 11 16.03 64.43 52.30
C PRO A 11 16.93 63.32 51.73
N GLN A 12 16.42 62.08 51.77
CA GLN A 12 17.04 60.85 51.24
C GLN A 12 16.58 60.58 49.78
N PRO A 13 17.40 59.87 48.97
CA PRO A 13 17.11 59.57 47.57
C PRO A 13 16.18 58.37 47.39
N VAL A 14 15.20 58.49 46.48
CA VAL A 14 14.22 57.44 46.18
C VAL A 14 14.80 56.43 45.18
N THR A 15 14.91 55.17 45.60
CA THR A 15 15.38 54.04 44.77
C THR A 15 14.20 53.39 44.06
N HIS A 16 14.15 53.49 42.72
CA HIS A 16 13.11 52.89 41.89
C HIS A 16 13.39 51.40 41.65
N LYS A 17 12.69 50.51 42.37
CA LYS A 17 12.77 49.05 42.18
C LYS A 17 11.89 48.64 41.00
N ASN A 18 12.50 48.09 39.95
CA ASN A 18 11.78 47.49 38.82
C ASN A 18 10.95 46.28 39.29
N PRO A 19 9.67 46.15 38.88
CA PRO A 19 8.84 45.01 39.25
C PRO A 19 9.24 43.75 38.48
N THR A 20 9.40 42.66 39.24
CA THR A 20 9.73 41.30 38.80
C THR A 20 8.68 40.74 37.84
N PRO A 21 9.06 39.98 36.79
CA PRO A 21 8.09 39.34 35.90
C PRO A 21 7.28 38.29 36.67
N HIS A 22 5.98 38.54 36.81
CA HIS A 22 5.04 37.61 37.41
C HIS A 22 4.98 36.32 36.57
N LEU A 23 5.50 35.22 37.13
CA LEU A 23 5.31 33.86 36.62
C LEU A 23 3.81 33.57 36.58
N ARG A 24 3.23 33.50 35.38
CA ARG A 24 1.81 33.12 35.21
C ARG A 24 1.60 31.70 35.78
N PRO A 25 0.54 31.49 36.58
CA PRO A 25 0.24 30.18 37.13
C PRO A 25 -0.09 29.20 35.98
N LYS A 26 0.55 28.02 36.00
CA LYS A 26 0.22 26.92 35.06
C LYS A 26 -1.24 26.51 35.26
N PRO A 27 -2.08 26.52 34.22
CA PRO A 27 -3.47 26.12 34.33
C PRO A 27 -3.55 24.64 34.74
N LYS A 28 -4.33 24.34 35.78
CA LYS A 28 -4.56 22.97 36.24
C LYS A 28 -5.40 22.23 35.19
N PRO A 29 -5.03 20.99 34.80
CA PRO A 29 -5.77 20.25 33.80
C PRO A 29 -7.19 19.95 34.29
N HIS A 30 -8.19 20.42 33.55
CA HIS A 30 -9.59 20.14 33.87
C HIS A 30 -9.90 18.67 33.57
N PRO A 31 -10.51 17.91 34.51
CA PRO A 31 -10.74 16.47 34.37
C PRO A 31 -11.65 16.12 33.17
N ASN A 32 -12.52 17.06 32.78
CA ASN A 32 -13.42 16.90 31.65
C ASN A 32 -12.71 16.99 30.29
N ALA A 33 -11.57 17.70 30.21
CA ALA A 33 -10.77 17.78 28.98
C ALA A 33 -10.07 16.44 28.70
N VAL A 34 -9.58 15.77 29.74
CA VAL A 34 -8.90 14.46 29.64
C VAL A 34 -9.89 13.36 29.24
N ARG A 35 -11.12 13.37 29.77
CA ARG A 35 -12.16 12.41 29.35
C ARG A 35 -12.53 12.57 27.88
N ARG A 36 -12.66 13.81 27.40
CA ARG A 36 -12.96 14.08 25.98
C ARG A 36 -11.81 13.63 25.07
N SER A 37 -10.56 13.87 25.44
CA SER A 37 -9.42 13.40 24.63
C SER A 37 -9.34 11.88 24.57
N ILE A 38 -9.64 11.18 25.66
CA ILE A 38 -9.66 9.71 25.69
C ILE A 38 -10.76 9.16 24.78
N LEU A 39 -11.97 9.72 24.83
CA LEU A 39 -13.08 9.30 23.96
C LEU A 39 -12.78 9.54 22.48
N LEU A 40 -12.16 10.67 22.14
CA LEU A 40 -11.73 10.95 20.77
C LEU A 40 -10.66 9.98 20.30
N PHE A 41 -9.69 9.64 21.16
CA PHE A 41 -8.67 8.65 20.84
C PHE A 41 -9.27 7.27 20.60
N LEU A 42 -10.19 6.82 21.45
CA LEU A 42 -10.90 5.54 21.26
C LEU A 42 -11.73 5.54 19.97
N GLY A 43 -12.44 6.63 19.70
CA GLY A 43 -13.21 6.79 18.46
C GLY A 43 -12.31 6.72 17.22
N LEU A 44 -11.17 7.41 17.24
CA LEU A 44 -10.20 7.37 16.15
C LEU A 44 -9.62 5.97 15.94
N LEU A 45 -9.26 5.27 17.02
CA LEU A 45 -8.77 3.90 16.99
C LEU A 45 -9.80 2.93 16.40
N SER A 46 -11.07 3.09 16.78
CA SER A 46 -12.19 2.31 16.24
C SER A 46 -12.33 2.50 14.73
N VAL A 47 -12.27 3.74 14.24
CA VAL A 47 -12.37 4.03 12.81
C VAL A 47 -11.18 3.46 12.03
N CYS A 48 -9.95 3.61 12.56
CA CYS A 48 -8.76 3.02 11.95
C CYS A 48 -8.86 1.49 11.88
N ALA A 49 -9.31 0.84 12.94
CA ALA A 49 -9.49 -0.61 12.96
C ALA A 49 -10.52 -1.08 11.91
N ALA A 50 -11.64 -0.36 11.77
CA ALA A 50 -12.66 -0.66 10.77
C ALA A 50 -12.13 -0.52 9.34
N LEU A 51 -11.34 0.52 9.04
CA LEU A 51 -10.74 0.73 7.72
C LEU A 51 -9.76 -0.40 7.35
N ILE A 52 -8.93 -0.85 8.31
CA ILE A 52 -8.01 -1.97 8.09
C ILE A 52 -8.80 -3.26 7.82
N PHE A 53 -9.82 -3.53 8.63
CA PHE A 53 -10.65 -4.73 8.47
C PHE A 53 -11.43 -4.75 7.14
N CYS A 54 -11.88 -3.60 6.65
CA CYS A 54 -12.51 -3.48 5.34
C CYS A 54 -11.53 -3.58 4.15
N SER A 55 -10.22 -3.36 4.36
CA SER A 55 -9.23 -3.43 3.28
C SER A 55 -8.83 -4.86 2.90
N GLU A 56 -8.77 -5.77 3.88
CA GLU A 56 -8.51 -7.21 3.71
C GLU A 56 -9.41 -7.90 2.66
N PRO A 57 -10.76 -7.80 2.73
CA PRO A 57 -11.62 -8.48 1.76
C PRO A 57 -11.43 -7.95 0.34
N PHE A 58 -11.08 -6.66 0.18
CA PHE A 58 -10.85 -6.06 -1.13
C PHE A 58 -9.58 -6.60 -1.80
N ARG A 59 -8.49 -6.78 -1.02
CA ARG A 59 -7.25 -7.40 -1.51
C ARG A 59 -7.47 -8.87 -1.86
N CYS A 60 -8.25 -9.58 -1.05
CA CYS A 60 -8.60 -10.97 -1.30
C CYS A 60 -9.40 -11.14 -2.60
N LEU A 61 -10.38 -10.26 -2.84
CA LEU A 61 -11.15 -10.25 -4.10
C LEU A 61 -10.28 -9.95 -5.33
N GLN A 62 -9.34 -9.00 -5.24
CA GLN A 62 -8.41 -8.72 -6.34
C GLN A 62 -7.51 -9.93 -6.65
N MET A 63 -6.95 -10.56 -5.61
CA MET A 63 -6.13 -11.77 -5.77
C MET A 63 -6.91 -12.94 -6.38
N GLN A 64 -8.18 -13.12 -6.01
CA GLN A 64 -9.03 -14.15 -6.60
C GLN A 64 -9.33 -13.86 -8.08
N LYS A 65 -9.60 -12.60 -8.43
CA LYS A 65 -9.80 -12.18 -9.83
C LYS A 65 -8.55 -12.40 -10.68
N SER A 66 -7.37 -12.05 -10.17
CA SER A 66 -6.12 -12.26 -10.92
C SER A 66 -5.83 -13.75 -11.12
N ARG A 67 -6.04 -14.59 -10.10
CA ARG A 67 -5.90 -16.05 -10.22
C ARG A 67 -6.88 -16.64 -11.23
N LEU A 68 -8.13 -16.18 -11.25
CA LEU A 68 -9.12 -16.62 -12.25
C LEU A 68 -8.73 -16.20 -13.67
N ALA A 69 -8.21 -14.98 -13.84
CA ALA A 69 -7.73 -14.51 -15.13
C ALA A 69 -6.54 -15.34 -15.62
N GLU A 70 -5.57 -15.59 -14.74
CA GLU A 70 -4.40 -16.41 -15.04
C GLU A 70 -4.79 -17.85 -15.41
N LEU A 71 -5.68 -18.47 -14.64
CA LEU A 71 -6.18 -19.82 -14.93
C LEU A 71 -6.90 -19.87 -16.28
N ARG A 72 -7.76 -18.88 -16.59
CA ARG A 72 -8.41 -18.77 -17.90
C ARG A 72 -7.40 -18.63 -19.02
N GLU A 73 -6.36 -17.83 -18.84
CA GLU A 73 -5.33 -17.64 -19.85
C GLU A 73 -4.56 -18.94 -20.10
N ARG A 74 -4.20 -19.67 -19.04
CA ARG A 74 -3.55 -20.98 -19.16
C ARG A 74 -4.44 -21.99 -19.89
N LEU A 75 -5.74 -22.03 -19.57
CA LEU A 75 -6.72 -22.90 -20.23
C LEU A 75 -6.82 -22.57 -21.73
N ASN A 76 -6.98 -21.29 -22.06
CA ASN A 76 -7.03 -20.83 -23.45
C ASN A 76 -5.76 -21.16 -24.24
N ARG A 77 -4.57 -21.04 -23.62
CA ARG A 77 -3.30 -21.42 -24.25
C ARG A 77 -3.24 -22.92 -24.50
N ALA A 78 -3.62 -23.73 -23.52
CA ALA A 78 -3.65 -25.19 -23.65
C ALA A 78 -4.65 -25.64 -24.74
N GLU A 79 -5.85 -25.07 -24.80
CA GLU A 79 -6.82 -25.37 -25.86
C GLU A 79 -6.31 -25.01 -27.25
N ARG A 80 -5.64 -23.87 -27.40
CA ARG A 80 -5.03 -23.48 -28.68
C ARG A 80 -3.94 -24.46 -29.10
N GLN A 81 -3.06 -24.85 -28.17
CA GLN A 81 -2.02 -25.84 -28.42
C GLN A 81 -2.62 -27.20 -28.80
N GLN A 82 -3.66 -27.64 -28.09
CA GLN A 82 -4.37 -28.88 -28.40
C GLN A 82 -4.98 -28.84 -29.81
N LYS A 83 -5.64 -27.73 -30.19
CA LYS A 83 -6.21 -27.57 -31.54
C LYS A 83 -5.13 -27.60 -32.62
N LEU A 84 -3.99 -26.95 -32.39
CA LEU A 84 -2.86 -26.97 -33.33
C LEU A 84 -2.27 -28.37 -33.49
N LEU A 85 -2.04 -29.07 -32.38
CA LEU A 85 -1.50 -30.44 -32.40
C LEU A 85 -2.48 -31.40 -33.09
N LEU A 86 -3.78 -31.31 -32.80
CA LEU A 86 -4.79 -32.12 -33.48
C LEU A 86 -4.85 -31.83 -34.98
N HIS A 87 -4.65 -30.57 -35.38
CA HIS A 87 -4.55 -30.21 -36.78
C HIS A 87 -3.31 -30.83 -37.44
N GLN A 88 -2.15 -30.76 -36.80
CA GLN A 88 -0.92 -31.39 -37.28
C GLN A 88 -1.04 -32.91 -37.39
N ILE A 89 -1.62 -33.58 -36.39
CA ILE A 89 -1.90 -35.02 -36.43
C ILE A 89 -2.78 -35.34 -37.63
N ARG A 90 -3.83 -34.56 -37.88
CA ARG A 90 -4.72 -34.77 -39.03
C ARG A 90 -4.00 -34.60 -40.36
N LEU A 91 -3.09 -33.64 -40.48
CA LEU A 91 -2.26 -33.47 -41.67
C LEU A 91 -1.34 -34.68 -41.88
N LEU A 92 -0.68 -35.15 -40.83
CA LEU A 92 0.21 -36.32 -40.85
C LEU A 92 -0.52 -37.65 -41.06
N GLN A 93 -1.84 -37.71 -40.87
CA GLN A 93 -2.63 -38.90 -41.22
C GLN A 93 -2.87 -39.04 -42.73
N THR A 94 -2.60 -38.00 -43.51
CA THR A 94 -2.72 -38.05 -44.97
C THR A 94 -1.40 -38.54 -45.61
N PRO A 95 -1.45 -39.29 -46.72
CA PRO A 95 -0.24 -39.74 -47.40
C PRO A 95 0.63 -38.57 -47.88
N ALA A 96 0.01 -37.47 -48.32
CA ALA A 96 0.73 -36.25 -48.67
C ALA A 96 1.44 -35.61 -47.47
N GLY A 97 0.78 -35.55 -46.31
CA GLY A 97 1.41 -35.05 -45.08
C GLY A 97 2.58 -35.92 -44.61
N LEU A 98 2.44 -37.25 -44.70
CA LEU A 98 3.53 -38.18 -44.41
C LEU A 98 4.72 -38.00 -45.35
N GLU A 99 4.48 -37.80 -46.66
CA GLU A 99 5.54 -37.54 -47.61
C GLU A 99 6.30 -36.25 -47.31
N ILE A 100 5.59 -35.18 -46.96
CA ILE A 100 6.19 -33.89 -46.57
C ILE A 100 7.04 -34.06 -45.32
N GLU A 101 6.52 -34.73 -44.29
CA GLU A 101 7.26 -34.98 -43.04
C GLU A 101 8.49 -35.86 -43.30
N ALA A 102 8.33 -36.94 -44.07
CA ALA A 102 9.42 -37.85 -44.43
C ALA A 102 10.53 -37.16 -45.23
N ARG A 103 10.18 -36.23 -46.14
CA ARG A 103 11.16 -35.37 -46.83
C ARG A 103 11.84 -34.40 -45.88
N SER A 104 11.09 -33.78 -44.96
CA SER A 104 11.65 -32.83 -43.98
C SER A 104 12.68 -33.49 -43.05
N LEU A 105 12.45 -34.76 -42.71
CA LEU A 105 13.33 -35.60 -41.89
C LEU A 105 14.47 -36.24 -42.71
N GLY A 106 14.50 -36.05 -44.03
CA GLY A 106 15.54 -36.56 -44.91
C GLY A 106 15.41 -38.04 -45.29
N TYR A 107 14.26 -38.67 -45.01
CA TYR A 107 14.01 -40.07 -45.40
C TYR A 107 13.76 -40.25 -46.89
N ILE A 108 13.31 -39.20 -47.60
CA ILE A 108 13.02 -39.22 -49.04
C ILE A 108 13.77 -38.08 -49.72
N LYS A 109 14.53 -38.37 -50.78
CA LYS A 109 15.25 -37.33 -51.53
C LYS A 109 14.32 -36.55 -52.48
N PRO A 110 14.66 -35.30 -52.86
CA PRO A 110 13.90 -34.55 -53.84
C PRO A 110 13.80 -35.34 -55.16
N GLY A 111 12.57 -35.62 -55.62
CA GLY A 111 12.31 -36.37 -56.86
C GLY A 111 12.05 -37.87 -56.69
N GLU A 112 12.23 -38.44 -55.50
CA GLU A 112 11.81 -39.81 -55.20
C GLU A 112 10.31 -39.84 -54.85
N VAL A 113 9.58 -40.81 -55.45
CA VAL A 113 8.15 -41.05 -55.18
C VAL A 113 8.02 -42.23 -54.21
N PRO A 114 7.54 -42.02 -52.97
CA PRO A 114 7.35 -43.10 -52.02
C PRO A 114 6.19 -44.01 -52.43
N ILE A 115 6.42 -45.32 -52.40
CA ILE A 115 5.37 -46.34 -52.60
C ILE A 115 4.78 -46.65 -51.23
N PHE A 116 3.67 -45.99 -50.88
CA PHE A 116 2.89 -46.34 -49.70
C PHE A 116 1.95 -47.50 -50.04
N LYS A 117 2.17 -48.68 -49.44
CA LYS A 117 1.31 -49.87 -49.56
C LYS A 117 0.20 -49.85 -48.51
#